data_AF-A0A662CU34-F1
#
_entry.id   AF-A0A662CU34-F1
#
_cell.length_a   1.000
_cell.length_b   1.000
_cell.length_c   1.000
_cell.angle_alpha   90.00
_cell.angle_beta   90.00
_cell.angle_gamma   90.00
#
_symmetry.space_group_name_H-M   'P 1'
#
loop_
_entity.id
_entity.type
_entity.pdbx_description
1 polymer ?
#
loop_
_entity_poly.entity_id
_entity_poly.type
_entity_poly.pdbx_seq_one_letter_code
_entity_poly.pdbx_strand_id
1 'polypeptide(L)'
;REIMGRLRLELCPPDPELKDTFQCLWITDFPLFEWSEEENRLVSMHHPFTAPREEDLELLSDDALKVRAKAYDLVCNGYEIGGGSIRIHRQDLQEKIFDLLGLSPAEVEQKFGFFLEALRYGTPPHGGIALGFDRIVMLLAGESSIREVIPFPKTTSSLCLLTGAPSPVRPEQLRELGLILADKPPDEDEEA
;
A
#
# COMPACT_ATOMS: atom_id res chain seq x y z
N ARG A 1 -4.34 -20.80 6.78
CA ARG A 1 -5.16 -20.51 5.57
C ARG A 1 -4.27 -20.19 4.37
N GLU A 2 -3.26 -19.34 4.54
CA GLU A 2 -2.29 -18.98 3.49
C GLU A 2 -1.60 -20.17 2.82
N ILE A 3 -1.07 -21.13 3.60
CA ILE A 3 -0.38 -22.32 3.07
C ILE A 3 -1.28 -23.12 2.11
N MET A 4 -2.54 -23.32 2.47
CA MET A 4 -3.51 -24.02 1.61
C MET A 4 -3.85 -23.22 0.36
N GLY A 5 -3.90 -21.89 0.46
CA GLY A 5 -4.10 -21.00 -0.70
C GLY A 5 -2.95 -21.12 -1.70
N ARG A 6 -1.70 -21.10 -1.23
CA ARG A 6 -0.51 -21.32 -2.06
C ARG A 6 -0.49 -22.73 -2.66
N LEU A 7 -0.74 -23.75 -1.85
CA LEU A 7 -0.81 -25.14 -2.33
C LEU A 7 -1.86 -25.33 -3.43
N ARG A 8 -3.01 -24.65 -3.34
CA ARG A 8 -4.03 -24.67 -4.40
C ARG A 8 -3.49 -24.15 -5.74
N LEU A 9 -2.70 -23.07 -5.72
CA LEU A 9 -2.14 -22.50 -6.94
C LEU A 9 -1.08 -23.41 -7.57
N GLU A 10 -0.28 -24.10 -6.74
CA GLU A 10 0.70 -25.09 -7.21
C GLU A 10 0.03 -26.35 -7.78
N LEU A 11 -1.02 -26.86 -7.13
CA LEU A 11 -1.72 -28.07 -7.55
C LEU A 11 -2.71 -27.84 -8.71
N CYS A 12 -3.21 -26.61 -8.86
CA CYS A 12 -4.19 -26.22 -9.87
C CYS A 12 -3.73 -24.91 -10.54
N PRO A 13 -2.71 -24.97 -11.41
CA PRO A 13 -2.26 -23.80 -12.16
C PRO A 13 -3.38 -23.24 -13.03
N PRO A 14 -3.29 -21.97 -13.46
CA PRO A 14 -4.29 -21.35 -14.33
C PRO A 14 -4.54 -22.18 -15.59
N ASP A 15 -5.82 -22.37 -15.92
CA ASP A 15 -6.24 -23.13 -17.10
C ASP A 15 -5.72 -22.44 -18.37
N PRO A 16 -4.93 -23.13 -19.22
CA PRO A 16 -4.48 -22.58 -20.50
C PRO A 16 -5.62 -22.10 -21.41
N GLU A 17 -6.81 -22.69 -21.30
CA GLU A 17 -8.00 -22.29 -22.08
C GLU A 17 -8.58 -20.93 -21.63
N LEU A 18 -8.23 -20.48 -20.42
CA LEU A 18 -8.67 -19.19 -19.87
C LEU A 18 -7.69 -18.04 -20.17
N LYS A 19 -6.61 -18.28 -20.94
CA LYS A 19 -5.53 -17.30 -21.20
C LYS A 19 -6.05 -15.98 -21.78
N ASP A 20 -7.10 -16.04 -22.61
CA ASP A 20 -7.70 -14.85 -23.25
C ASP A 20 -8.96 -14.35 -22.52
N THR A 21 -9.17 -14.80 -21.27
CA THR A 21 -10.33 -14.41 -20.45
C THR A 21 -9.89 -13.60 -19.24
N PHE A 22 -10.67 -12.57 -18.91
CA PHE A 22 -10.45 -11.72 -17.74
C PHE A 22 -11.51 -12.01 -16.68
N GLN A 23 -11.11 -12.69 -15.62
CA GLN A 23 -11.93 -12.96 -14.44
C GLN A 23 -11.65 -11.89 -13.39
N CYS A 24 -12.46 -10.84 -13.41
CA CYS A 24 -12.39 -9.73 -12.47
C CYS A 24 -13.34 -9.94 -11.29
N LEU A 25 -12.90 -9.62 -10.08
CA LEU A 25 -13.73 -9.62 -8.88
C LEU A 25 -13.33 -8.47 -7.94
N TRP A 26 -14.28 -8.08 -7.10
CA TRP A 26 -14.05 -7.16 -6.00
C TRP A 26 -13.84 -7.94 -4.71
N ILE A 27 -12.77 -7.63 -3.99
CA ILE A 27 -12.61 -8.04 -2.60
C ILE A 27 -13.00 -6.84 -1.74
N THR A 28 -13.92 -7.04 -0.80
CA THR A 28 -14.43 -6.01 0.11
C THR A 28 -14.39 -6.51 1.55
N ASP A 29 -14.75 -5.64 2.48
CA ASP A 29 -14.91 -5.97 3.91
C ASP A 29 -13.62 -6.43 4.58
N PHE A 30 -12.51 -5.81 4.17
CA PHE A 30 -11.24 -5.91 4.86
C PHE A 30 -11.35 -5.40 6.30
N PRO A 31 -10.56 -5.95 7.24
CA PRO A 31 -10.41 -5.35 8.55
C PRO A 31 -9.78 -3.95 8.44
N LEU A 32 -10.20 -3.03 9.29
CA LEU A 32 -9.62 -1.68 9.36
C LEU A 32 -8.27 -1.68 10.07
N PHE A 33 -8.13 -2.52 11.10
CA PHE A 33 -6.93 -2.64 11.92
C PHE A 33 -6.42 -4.09 11.92
N GLU A 34 -5.13 -4.24 12.14
CA GLU A 34 -4.52 -5.49 12.55
C GLU A 34 -3.70 -5.29 13.83
N TRP A 35 -3.45 -6.37 14.54
CA TRP A 35 -2.56 -6.38 15.69
C TRP A 35 -1.13 -6.65 15.22
N SER A 36 -0.22 -5.71 15.45
CA SER A 36 1.21 -5.93 15.22
C SER A 36 1.82 -6.53 16.49
N GLU A 37 2.30 -7.78 16.40
CA GLU A 37 3.05 -8.43 17.48
C GLU A 37 4.41 -7.77 17.70
N GLU A 38 5.03 -7.24 16.64
CA GLU A 38 6.34 -6.56 16.69
C GLU A 38 6.25 -5.23 17.44
N GLU A 39 5.24 -4.42 17.12
CA GLU A 39 5.07 -3.10 17.74
C GLU A 39 4.17 -3.14 18.98
N ASN A 40 3.58 -4.30 19.28
CA ASN A 40 2.65 -4.53 20.39
C ASN A 40 1.50 -3.50 20.44
N ARG A 41 0.95 -3.16 19.27
CA ARG A 41 -0.14 -2.19 19.11
C ARG A 41 -1.00 -2.48 17.89
N LEU A 42 -2.15 -1.81 17.81
CA LEU A 42 -2.96 -1.77 16.59
C LEU A 42 -2.23 -0.96 15.51
N VAL A 43 -2.18 -1.52 14.31
CA VAL A 43 -1.74 -0.83 13.11
C VAL A 43 -2.86 -0.83 12.08
N SER A 44 -2.82 0.13 11.17
CA SER A 44 -3.81 0.28 10.12
C SER A 44 -3.51 -0.70 8.99
N MET A 45 -4.48 -1.53 8.60
CA MET A 45 -4.34 -2.47 7.48
C MET A 45 -4.18 -1.78 6.13
N HIS A 46 -4.78 -0.58 6.01
CA HIS A 46 -4.70 0.27 4.83
C HIS A 46 -4.15 1.64 5.25
N HIS A 47 -4.38 2.67 4.43
CA HIS A 47 -4.06 4.03 4.84
C HIS A 47 -4.87 4.47 6.08
N PRO A 48 -4.28 5.16 7.08
CA PRO A 48 -4.96 5.67 8.28
C PRO A 48 -6.17 6.61 8.07
N PHE A 49 -6.44 7.03 6.82
CA PHE A 49 -7.61 7.86 6.46
C PHE A 49 -8.75 7.02 5.89
N THR A 50 -8.62 5.69 5.89
CA THR A 50 -9.66 4.76 5.42
C THR A 50 -10.82 4.75 6.40
N ALA A 51 -12.03 5.00 5.88
CA ALA A 51 -13.22 5.06 6.72
C ALA A 51 -13.67 3.67 7.17
N PRO A 52 -14.10 3.50 8.44
CA PRO A 52 -14.82 2.31 8.88
C PRO A 52 -16.18 2.21 8.20
N ARG A 53 -16.75 1.00 8.17
CA ARG A 53 -18.17 0.77 7.90
C ARG A 53 -19.00 1.46 8.98
N GLU A 54 -20.11 2.08 8.59
CA GLU A 54 -20.98 2.83 9.53
C GLU A 54 -21.58 1.91 10.58
N GLU A 55 -21.92 0.69 10.19
CA GLU A 55 -22.46 -0.38 11.06
C GLU A 55 -21.49 -0.77 12.18
N ASP A 56 -20.18 -0.55 11.99
CA ASP A 56 -19.14 -1.04 12.89
C ASP A 56 -18.57 0.09 13.78
N LEU A 57 -19.13 1.30 13.73
CA LEU A 57 -18.61 2.45 14.47
C LEU A 57 -18.64 2.27 16.00
N GLU A 58 -19.62 1.53 16.50
CA GLU A 58 -19.73 1.20 17.94
C GLU A 58 -18.58 0.28 18.37
N LEU A 59 -18.16 -0.64 17.50
CA LEU A 59 -17.07 -1.58 17.75
C LEU A 59 -15.69 -0.91 17.88
N LEU A 60 -15.53 0.33 17.41
CA LEU A 60 -14.28 1.08 17.59
C LEU A 60 -13.87 1.24 19.06
N SER A 61 -14.84 1.28 19.98
CA SER A 61 -14.59 1.39 21.42
C SER A 61 -14.59 0.05 22.14
N ASP A 62 -15.29 -0.95 21.60
CA ASP A 62 -15.47 -2.25 22.25
C ASP A 62 -14.44 -3.29 21.78
N ASP A 63 -14.29 -3.46 20.45
CA ASP A 63 -13.42 -4.45 19.83
C ASP A 63 -12.98 -3.97 18.43
N ALA A 64 -11.96 -3.12 18.41
CA ALA A 64 -11.48 -2.46 17.19
C ALA A 64 -11.04 -3.44 16.09
N LEU A 65 -10.58 -4.65 16.44
CA LEU A 65 -10.14 -5.66 15.47
C LEU A 65 -11.28 -6.24 14.63
N LYS A 66 -12.54 -6.07 15.06
CA LYS A 66 -13.72 -6.49 14.29
C LYS A 66 -14.24 -5.42 13.34
N VAL A 67 -13.70 -4.20 13.40
CA VAL A 67 -14.16 -3.09 12.57
C VAL A 67 -13.75 -3.33 11.13
N ARG A 68 -14.72 -3.36 10.22
CA ARG A 68 -14.46 -3.47 8.78
C ARG A 68 -14.20 -2.08 8.17
N ALA A 69 -13.28 -2.03 7.23
CA ALA A 69 -13.01 -0.86 6.42
C ALA A 69 -13.99 -0.75 5.25
N LYS A 70 -14.30 0.49 4.84
CA LYS A 70 -14.85 0.82 3.52
C LYS A 70 -13.73 0.81 2.47
N ALA A 71 -12.96 -0.27 2.42
CA ALA A 71 -11.89 -0.52 1.46
C ALA A 71 -12.28 -1.63 0.48
N TYR A 72 -11.69 -1.58 -0.70
CA TYR A 72 -11.98 -2.50 -1.79
C TYR A 72 -10.77 -2.67 -2.70
N ASP A 73 -10.53 -3.90 -3.11
CA ASP A 73 -9.51 -4.26 -4.09
C ASP A 73 -10.17 -4.84 -5.34
N LEU A 74 -9.70 -4.40 -6.50
CA LEU A 74 -10.03 -4.96 -7.80
C LEU A 74 -8.97 -5.99 -8.17
N VAL A 75 -9.37 -7.25 -8.26
CA VAL A 75 -8.49 -8.37 -8.61
C VAL A 75 -8.91 -8.91 -9.97
N CYS A 76 -7.94 -9.16 -10.85
CA CYS A 76 -8.15 -9.80 -12.14
C CYS A 76 -7.19 -10.97 -12.31
N ASN A 77 -7.71 -12.16 -12.58
CA ASN A 77 -6.92 -13.39 -12.78
C ASN A 77 -5.89 -13.65 -11.65
N GLY A 78 -6.24 -13.30 -10.41
CA GLY A 78 -5.38 -13.46 -9.24
C GLY A 78 -4.38 -12.32 -9.00
N TYR A 79 -4.33 -11.31 -9.86
CA TYR A 79 -3.53 -10.11 -9.68
C TYR A 79 -4.37 -8.97 -9.13
N GLU A 80 -3.92 -8.31 -8.06
CA GLU A 80 -4.46 -7.02 -7.65
C GLU A 80 -4.10 -5.96 -8.71
N ILE A 81 -5.12 -5.41 -9.37
CA ILE A 81 -4.98 -4.39 -10.44
C ILE A 81 -5.48 -3.02 -10.02
N GLY A 82 -6.04 -2.90 -8.83
CA GLY A 82 -6.37 -1.62 -8.23
C GLY A 82 -6.90 -1.77 -6.83
N GLY A 83 -6.81 -0.69 -6.06
CA GLY A 83 -7.22 -0.65 -4.66
C GLY A 83 -7.70 0.74 -4.30
N GLY A 84 -8.64 0.81 -3.37
CA GLY A 84 -9.26 2.06 -2.98
C GLY A 84 -10.02 1.99 -1.67
N SER A 85 -10.38 3.16 -1.17
CA SER A 85 -11.25 3.25 -0.02
C SER A 85 -12.03 4.55 0.03
N ILE A 86 -13.15 4.51 0.76
CA ILE A 86 -13.84 5.71 1.20
C ILE A 86 -12.99 6.34 2.31
N ARG A 87 -12.85 7.67 2.25
CA ARG A 87 -12.02 8.43 3.16
C ARG A 87 -12.82 9.04 4.30
N ILE A 88 -12.16 9.24 5.42
CA ILE A 88 -12.73 9.92 6.57
C ILE A 88 -12.74 11.42 6.27
N HIS A 89 -13.93 12.00 6.34
CA HIS A 89 -14.17 13.43 6.17
C HIS A 89 -14.55 14.12 7.48
N ARG A 90 -14.80 13.33 8.54
CA ARG A 90 -15.19 13.78 9.88
C ARG A 90 -13.98 13.82 10.80
N GLN A 91 -13.68 15.00 11.35
CA GLN A 91 -12.52 15.21 12.20
C GLN A 91 -12.58 14.36 13.47
N ASP A 92 -13.72 14.31 14.14
CA ASP A 92 -13.92 13.56 15.38
C ASP A 92 -13.65 12.05 15.21
N LEU A 93 -14.04 11.51 14.06
CA LEU A 93 -13.75 10.12 13.72
C LEU A 93 -12.28 9.89 13.40
N GLN A 94 -11.63 10.83 12.70
CA GLN A 94 -10.21 10.71 12.35
C GLN A 94 -9.32 10.77 13.60
N GLU A 95 -9.63 11.66 14.54
CA GLU A 95 -8.93 11.76 15.83
C GLU A 95 -9.07 10.46 16.62
N LYS A 96 -10.29 9.90 16.73
CA LYS A 96 -10.53 8.61 17.39
C LYS A 96 -9.69 7.47 16.78
N ILE A 97 -9.51 7.45 15.46
CA ILE A 97 -8.69 6.42 14.80
C ILE A 97 -7.20 6.62 15.09
N PHE A 98 -6.70 7.85 15.09
CA PHE A 98 -5.31 8.11 15.44
C PHE A 98 -5.00 7.73 16.89
N ASP A 99 -5.93 7.98 17.81
CA ASP A 99 -5.83 7.54 19.20
C ASP A 99 -5.75 6.01 19.30
N LEU A 100 -6.59 5.29 18.56
CA LEU A 100 -6.57 3.81 18.52
C LEU A 100 -5.26 3.26 17.92
N LEU A 101 -4.67 3.97 16.96
CA LEU A 101 -3.36 3.64 16.39
C LEU A 101 -2.20 4.01 17.34
N GLY A 102 -2.47 4.65 18.48
CA GLY A 102 -1.47 5.06 19.46
C GLY A 102 -0.57 6.20 18.98
N LEU A 103 -1.05 7.04 18.06
CA LEU A 103 -0.29 8.21 17.60
C LEU A 103 -0.50 9.37 18.57
N SER A 104 0.61 9.98 19.01
CA SER A 104 0.52 11.16 19.87
C SER A 104 0.03 12.40 19.08
N PRO A 105 -0.61 13.38 19.74
CA PRO A 105 -1.04 14.60 19.07
C PRO A 105 0.09 15.35 18.36
N ALA A 106 1.31 15.30 18.90
CA ALA A 106 2.48 15.92 18.27
C ALA A 106 2.90 15.23 16.98
N GLU A 107 2.87 13.88 16.95
CA GLU A 107 3.17 13.12 15.73
C GLU A 107 2.10 13.30 14.66
N VAL A 108 0.84 13.34 15.08
CA VAL A 108 -0.31 13.59 14.20
C VAL A 108 -0.19 14.97 13.56
N GLU A 109 0.10 16.01 14.35
CA GLU A 109 0.28 17.37 13.85
C GLU A 109 1.49 17.45 12.89
N GLN A 110 2.62 16.86 13.26
CA GLN A 110 3.83 16.89 12.44
C GLN A 110 3.65 16.20 11.09
N LYS A 111 2.96 15.06 11.05
CA LYS A 111 2.78 14.25 9.83
C LYS A 111 1.57 14.68 9.00
N PHE A 112 0.48 15.06 9.65
CA PHE A 112 -0.84 15.21 9.05
C PHE A 112 -1.54 16.54 9.37
N GLY A 113 -0.92 17.46 10.11
CA GLY A 113 -1.55 18.71 10.58
C GLY A 113 -2.18 19.52 9.45
N PHE A 114 -1.45 19.73 8.34
CA PHE A 114 -1.98 20.45 7.17
C PHE A 114 -3.25 19.82 6.58
N PHE A 115 -3.33 18.48 6.60
CA PHE A 115 -4.47 17.74 6.05
C PHE A 115 -5.65 17.78 7.01
N LEU A 116 -5.39 17.66 8.31
CA LEU A 116 -6.43 17.79 9.34
C LEU A 116 -7.02 19.19 9.38
N GLU A 117 -6.20 20.22 9.18
CA GLU A 117 -6.70 21.59 9.01
C GLU A 117 -7.64 21.68 7.80
N ALA A 118 -7.26 21.09 6.67
CA ALA A 118 -8.10 21.05 5.48
C ALA A 118 -9.47 20.38 5.74
N LEU A 119 -9.52 19.31 6.54
CA LEU A 119 -10.78 18.66 6.93
C LEU A 119 -11.75 19.59 7.66
N ARG A 120 -11.23 20.56 8.43
CA ARG A 120 -12.06 21.51 9.21
C ARG A 120 -12.83 22.50 8.34
N TYR A 121 -12.38 22.75 7.11
CA TYR A 121 -13.05 23.68 6.19
C TYR A 121 -14.25 23.07 5.45
N GLY A 122 -14.71 21.88 5.87
CA GLY A 122 -15.92 21.26 5.34
C GLY A 122 -15.66 20.29 4.19
N THR A 123 -14.69 19.39 4.37
CA THR A 123 -14.41 18.33 3.39
C THR A 123 -15.63 17.44 3.19
N PRO A 124 -16.12 17.25 1.94
CA PRO A 124 -17.26 16.39 1.69
C PRO A 124 -16.90 14.91 1.86
N PRO A 125 -17.90 14.02 2.00
CA PRO A 125 -17.69 12.58 1.83
C PRO A 125 -17.01 12.31 0.49
N HIS A 126 -15.87 11.63 0.51
CA HIS A 126 -15.06 11.37 -0.68
C HIS A 126 -14.42 9.99 -0.61
N GLY A 127 -14.03 9.48 -1.75
CA GLY A 127 -13.41 8.18 -1.93
C GLY A 127 -12.75 8.12 -3.30
N GLY A 128 -11.93 7.09 -3.51
CA GLY A 128 -11.23 6.95 -4.77
C GLY A 128 -10.69 5.55 -4.96
N ILE A 129 -10.01 5.36 -6.08
CA ILE A 129 -9.33 4.13 -6.44
C ILE A 129 -8.06 4.49 -7.22
N ALA A 130 -7.00 3.74 -7.00
CA ALA A 130 -5.80 3.77 -7.82
C ALA A 130 -5.70 2.47 -8.61
N LEU A 131 -5.42 2.57 -9.90
CA LEU A 131 -5.26 1.42 -10.78
C LEU A 131 -3.78 1.19 -11.07
N GLY A 132 -3.36 -0.07 -10.96
CA GLY A 132 -2.03 -0.52 -11.37
C GLY A 132 -1.94 -0.59 -12.88
N PHE A 133 -1.76 0.56 -13.53
CA PHE A 133 -1.80 0.69 -14.99
C PHE A 133 -0.86 -0.29 -15.70
N ASP A 134 0.41 -0.37 -15.29
CA ASP A 134 1.38 -1.28 -15.89
C ASP A 134 0.95 -2.75 -15.76
N ARG A 135 0.32 -3.11 -14.64
CA ARG A 135 -0.19 -4.46 -14.42
C ARG A 135 -1.43 -4.77 -15.26
N ILE A 136 -2.31 -3.79 -15.46
CA ILE A 136 -3.44 -3.92 -16.38
C ILE A 136 -2.90 -4.15 -17.80
N VAL A 137 -1.95 -3.34 -18.26
CA VAL A 137 -1.35 -3.49 -19.60
C VAL A 137 -0.63 -4.84 -19.74
N MET A 138 0.11 -5.27 -18.71
CA MET A 138 0.75 -6.60 -18.65
C MET A 138 -0.26 -7.73 -18.85
N LEU A 139 -1.39 -7.69 -18.13
CA LEU A 139 -2.44 -8.70 -18.28
C LEU A 139 -3.10 -8.66 -19.67
N LEU A 140 -3.37 -7.47 -20.19
CA LEU A 140 -3.95 -7.30 -21.54
C LEU A 140 -3.01 -7.77 -22.64
N ALA A 141 -1.70 -7.61 -22.46
CA ALA A 141 -0.67 -8.09 -23.38
C ALA A 141 -0.36 -9.60 -23.22
N GLY A 142 -0.91 -10.26 -22.19
CA GLY A 142 -0.63 -11.66 -21.89
C GLY A 142 0.80 -11.90 -21.39
N GLU A 143 1.42 -10.88 -20.81
CA GLU A 143 2.80 -10.92 -20.32
C GLU A 143 2.89 -11.37 -18.87
N SER A 144 4.02 -11.95 -18.50
CA SER A 144 4.27 -12.44 -17.13
C SER A 144 4.91 -11.40 -16.20
N SER A 145 5.35 -10.27 -16.76
CA SER A 145 6.10 -9.24 -16.06
C SER A 145 5.76 -7.85 -16.60
N ILE A 146 5.60 -6.88 -15.70
CA ILE A 146 5.38 -5.47 -16.09
C ILE A 146 6.57 -4.90 -16.87
N ARG A 147 7.74 -5.54 -16.82
CA ARG A 147 8.92 -5.11 -17.59
C ARG A 147 8.71 -5.22 -19.10
N GLU A 148 7.88 -6.15 -19.55
CA GLU A 148 7.60 -6.35 -20.97
C GLU A 148 6.70 -5.25 -21.55
N VAL A 149 6.02 -4.48 -20.68
CA VAL A 149 5.12 -3.38 -21.08
C VAL A 149 5.67 -2.00 -20.72
N ILE A 150 6.88 -1.93 -20.18
CA ILE A 150 7.59 -0.69 -19.86
C ILE A 150 8.81 -0.58 -20.80
N PRO A 151 8.96 0.50 -21.59
CA PRO A 151 10.05 0.59 -22.58
C PRO A 151 11.47 0.50 -22.01
N PHE A 152 11.70 1.04 -20.81
CA PHE A 152 13.02 1.07 -20.15
C PHE A 152 12.93 0.64 -18.68
N PRO A 153 12.62 -0.65 -18.42
CA PRO A 153 12.41 -1.15 -17.08
C PRO A 153 13.72 -1.18 -16.27
N LYS A 154 13.61 -1.38 -14.96
CA LYS A 154 14.76 -1.56 -14.07
C LYS A 154 14.89 -3.02 -13.64
N THR A 155 16.09 -3.44 -13.26
CA THR A 155 16.35 -4.76 -12.66
C THR A 155 15.68 -4.87 -11.29
N THR A 156 15.71 -6.07 -10.69
CA THR A 156 15.25 -6.27 -9.31
C THR A 156 16.08 -5.47 -8.30
N SER A 157 17.35 -5.23 -8.61
CA SER A 157 18.26 -4.35 -7.88
C SER A 157 18.12 -2.86 -8.24
N SER A 158 17.01 -2.46 -8.88
CA SER A 158 16.72 -1.07 -9.28
C SER A 158 17.75 -0.43 -10.23
N LEU A 159 18.54 -1.24 -10.94
CA LEU A 159 19.54 -0.77 -11.90
C LEU A 159 18.91 -0.55 -13.28
N CYS A 160 19.37 0.50 -13.97
CA CYS A 160 19.10 0.74 -15.37
C CYS A 160 20.31 0.33 -16.19
N LEU A 161 20.28 -0.87 -16.78
CA LEU A 161 21.41 -1.40 -17.55
C LEU A 161 21.71 -0.58 -18.82
N LEU A 162 20.70 0.08 -19.40
CA LEU A 162 20.87 0.92 -20.59
C LEU A 162 21.72 2.16 -20.30
N THR A 163 21.51 2.82 -19.16
CA THR A 163 22.16 4.10 -18.82
C THR A 163 23.24 3.97 -17.74
N GLY A 164 23.37 2.80 -17.11
CA GLY A 164 24.27 2.59 -15.98
C GLY A 164 23.83 3.33 -14.70
N ALA A 165 22.54 3.59 -14.53
CA ALA A 165 22.01 4.30 -13.35
C ALA A 165 21.52 3.32 -12.25
N PRO A 166 21.55 3.69 -10.97
CA PRO A 166 22.17 4.90 -10.40
C PRO A 166 23.70 4.88 -10.55
N SER A 167 24.31 6.07 -10.59
CA SER A 167 25.75 6.26 -10.72
C SER A 167 26.28 7.27 -9.69
N PRO A 168 27.58 7.26 -9.38
CA PRO A 168 28.18 8.28 -8.53
C PRO A 168 28.00 9.70 -9.09
N VAL A 169 27.92 10.69 -8.19
CA VAL A 169 27.89 12.12 -8.52
C VAL A 169 29.22 12.78 -8.16
N ARG A 170 29.49 13.96 -8.74
CA ARG A 170 30.73 14.69 -8.43
C ARG A 170 30.69 15.29 -7.02
N PRO A 171 31.82 15.34 -6.30
CA PRO A 171 31.88 15.95 -4.96
C PRO A 171 31.39 17.40 -4.91
N GLU A 172 31.58 18.18 -5.97
CA GLU A 172 31.07 19.56 -6.08
C GLU A 172 29.55 19.62 -5.97
N GLN A 173 28.83 18.68 -6.57
CA GLN A 173 27.36 18.63 -6.56
C GLN A 173 26.84 18.29 -5.15
N LEU A 174 27.53 17.40 -4.44
CA LEU A 174 27.20 17.10 -3.04
C LEU A 174 27.43 18.32 -2.14
N ARG A 175 28.55 19.03 -2.32
CA ARG A 175 28.85 20.26 -1.58
C ARG A 175 27.83 21.36 -1.83
N GLU A 176 27.39 21.53 -3.09
CA GLU A 176 26.34 22.50 -3.44
C GLU A 176 25.03 22.21 -2.72
N LEU A 177 24.68 20.93 -2.56
CA LEU A 177 23.50 20.49 -1.82
C LEU A 177 23.72 20.47 -0.29
N GLY A 178 24.93 20.76 0.20
CA GLY A 178 25.29 20.67 1.62
C GLY A 178 25.31 19.24 2.15
N LEU A 179 25.50 18.25 1.28
CA LEU A 179 25.48 16.82 1.61
C LEU A 179 26.90 16.26 1.70
N ILE A 180 27.08 15.29 2.60
CA ILE A 180 28.28 14.44 2.70
C ILE A 180 27.79 13.01 2.71
N LEU A 181 28.41 12.14 1.91
CA LEU A 181 28.12 10.71 1.96
C LEU A 181 28.69 10.16 3.26
N ALA A 182 27.83 9.55 4.08
CA ALA A 182 28.27 8.78 5.23
C ALA A 182 28.98 7.50 4.74
N ASP A 183 29.91 7.00 5.54
CA ASP A 183 30.49 5.68 5.30
C ASP A 183 29.38 4.63 5.27
N LYS A 184 29.42 3.74 4.28
CA LYS A 184 28.44 2.66 4.18
C LYS A 184 28.58 1.79 5.44
N PRO A 185 27.50 1.52 6.21
CA PRO A 185 27.58 0.50 7.25
C PRO A 185 27.98 -0.84 6.60
N PRO A 186 28.73 -1.70 7.30
CA PRO A 186 29.08 -3.01 6.78
C PRO A 186 27.80 -3.75 6.37
N ASP A 187 27.80 -4.37 5.18
CA ASP A 187 26.66 -5.16 4.72
C ASP A 187 26.46 -6.33 5.70
N GLU A 188 25.26 -6.45 6.28
CA GLU A 188 24.90 -7.56 7.20
C GLU A 188 24.86 -8.94 6.50
N ASP A 189 25.15 -9.01 5.20
CA ASP A 189 25.08 -10.21 4.36
C ASP A 189 26.45 -10.83 3.99
N GLU A 190 27.58 -10.36 4.54
CA GLU A 190 28.90 -10.98 4.31
C GLU A 190 29.35 -11.99 5.40
N GLU A 191 28.53 -12.25 6.43
CA GLU A 191 28.77 -13.35 7.38
C GLU A 191 27.73 -14.48 7.22
N ALA A 192 27.90 -15.30 6.17
CA ALA A 192 27.33 -16.65 6.07
C ALA A 192 28.30 -17.61 5.37
#